data_AF-A0A2N2EVM2-F1
#
_entry.id   AF-A0A2N2EVM2-F1
#
_cell.length_a   1.000
_cell.length_b   1.000
_cell.length_c   1.000
_cell.angle_alpha   90.00
_cell.angle_beta   90.00
_cell.angle_gamma   90.00
#
_symmetry.space_group_name_H-M   'P 1'
#
loop_
_entity.id
_entity.type
_entity.pdbx_description
1 polymer ?
#
loop_
_entity_poly.entity_id
_entity_poly.type
_entity_poly.pdbx_seq_one_letter_code
_entity_poly.pdbx_strand_id
1 'polypeptide(L)'
;MTTEKFYKEYYGSPVIRGVIKGQFNDAAFAVGSGPFLKNQKWHFPVKISPVSALDEFMAEGLDIYRPAVSTGEAFYIFWDLEYYNKKQRSYIYRHQRKVFSWMEPFIKDISSLLDGYGINYILDTTASGYHYWMKISKKSAIFRALAEEGFITDSLREKYSMVVPGDIKRSKPVPEEDGRVYDCAGKLLEYLTQKIRKEMPRAKDGIDMTISDSPPVAGVRHDGFSSDITQYAHPLFMRVFRVIASLHQKNVLYYGGRLPAVDIVRRKNMSMSKVLDCMWDAGKAVSLFRDFSPALDYSDKGFLKLFREYKKSVTGKLHREFENAAPEKLHIDDEPEKIRKYFAPKKANPSLLEPSVLQGIIDHYSALGAGKLKGALKIIGEYYNDPSYRWYNKERFTGIDWIKYDAEQAAHFWGRVYFTQFKLDGKVKNG
;
A
#
# COMPACT_ATOMS: atom_id res chain seq x y z
N MET A 1 -7.39 -15.25 -28.74
CA MET A 1 -6.12 -15.60 -28.08
C MET A 1 -6.45 -16.27 -26.75
N THR A 2 -5.83 -17.41 -26.42
CA THR A 2 -6.00 -18.05 -25.10
C THR A 2 -5.08 -17.39 -24.07
N THR A 3 -5.34 -17.63 -22.78
CA THR A 3 -4.50 -17.12 -21.69
C THR A 3 -3.08 -17.68 -21.77
N GLU A 4 -2.91 -18.98 -22.09
CA GLU A 4 -1.58 -19.58 -22.24
C GLU A 4 -0.81 -18.96 -23.41
N LYS A 5 -1.50 -18.69 -24.54
CA LYS A 5 -0.88 -18.01 -25.67
C LYS A 5 -0.44 -16.60 -25.30
N PHE A 6 -1.26 -15.87 -24.53
CA PHE A 6 -0.89 -14.54 -24.02
C PHE A 6 0.38 -14.61 -23.17
N TYR A 7 0.43 -15.52 -22.19
CA TYR A 7 1.60 -15.67 -21.31
C TYR A 7 2.87 -16.00 -22.12
N LYS A 8 2.78 -16.94 -23.06
CA LYS A 8 3.90 -17.32 -23.91
C LYS A 8 4.38 -16.17 -24.80
N GLU A 9 3.45 -15.40 -25.38
CA GLU A 9 3.78 -14.26 -26.22
C GLU A 9 4.43 -13.13 -25.42
N TYR A 10 3.87 -12.81 -24.24
CA TYR A 10 4.33 -11.70 -23.42
C TYR A 10 5.63 -12.04 -22.66
N TYR A 11 5.61 -13.06 -21.80
CA TYR A 11 6.78 -13.47 -20.99
C TYR A 11 7.82 -14.28 -21.76
N GLY A 12 7.52 -14.72 -22.97
CA GLY A 12 8.51 -15.26 -23.91
C GLY A 12 9.38 -14.17 -24.55
N SER A 13 8.98 -12.90 -24.48
CA SER A 13 9.75 -11.78 -25.04
C SER A 13 11.02 -11.49 -24.23
N PRO A 14 12.22 -11.52 -24.84
CA PRO A 14 13.47 -11.17 -24.16
C PRO A 14 13.45 -9.76 -23.55
N VAL A 15 12.73 -8.83 -24.20
CA VAL A 15 12.54 -7.44 -23.72
C VAL A 15 11.87 -7.46 -22.34
N ILE A 16 10.73 -8.13 -22.22
CA ILE A 16 9.95 -8.18 -20.97
C ILE A 16 10.74 -8.87 -19.87
N ARG A 17 11.39 -9.99 -20.19
CA ARG A 17 12.24 -10.71 -19.24
C ARG A 17 13.38 -9.84 -18.72
N GLY A 18 14.01 -9.04 -19.59
CA GLY A 18 15.06 -8.10 -19.22
C GLY A 18 14.56 -7.01 -18.27
N VAL A 19 13.41 -6.39 -18.56
CA VAL A 19 12.79 -5.37 -17.71
C VAL A 19 12.45 -5.93 -16.32
N ILE A 20 11.85 -7.13 -16.26
CA ILE A 20 11.51 -7.78 -14.98
C ILE A 20 12.78 -8.08 -14.18
N LYS A 21 13.76 -8.77 -14.78
CA LYS A 21 15.01 -9.15 -14.10
C LYS A 21 15.80 -7.94 -13.58
N GLY A 22 15.84 -6.84 -14.34
CA GLY A 22 16.55 -5.63 -13.95
C GLY A 22 16.04 -4.98 -12.65
N GLN A 23 14.82 -5.30 -12.21
CA GLN A 23 14.23 -4.78 -10.96
C GLN A 23 14.56 -5.61 -9.72
N PHE A 24 15.28 -6.73 -9.87
CA PHE A 24 15.63 -7.63 -8.76
C PHE A 24 17.13 -7.61 -8.40
N ASN A 25 17.91 -6.69 -8.98
CA ASN A 25 19.34 -6.56 -8.68
C ASN A 25 19.63 -6.30 -7.19
N ASP A 26 18.66 -5.74 -6.46
CA ASP A 26 18.75 -5.44 -5.04
C ASP A 26 17.66 -6.14 -4.21
N ALA A 27 17.15 -7.29 -4.66
CA ALA A 27 16.13 -8.06 -3.97
C ALA A 27 16.63 -9.48 -3.63
N ALA A 28 16.23 -10.01 -2.47
CA ALA A 28 16.63 -11.35 -2.03
C ALA A 28 15.69 -12.46 -2.54
N PHE A 29 14.43 -12.13 -2.80
CA PHE A 29 13.41 -13.09 -3.22
C PHE A 29 12.41 -12.44 -4.19
N ALA A 30 11.59 -13.27 -4.81
CA ALA A 30 10.44 -12.87 -5.60
C ALA A 30 9.17 -13.52 -5.07
N VAL A 31 8.04 -12.88 -5.30
CA VAL A 31 6.72 -13.42 -5.00
C VAL A 31 5.92 -13.51 -6.29
N GLY A 32 5.28 -14.65 -6.51
CA GLY A 32 4.49 -14.94 -7.69
C GLY A 32 3.07 -15.29 -7.28
N SER A 33 2.06 -14.79 -7.97
CA SER A 33 0.67 -15.21 -7.77
C SER A 33 -0.05 -15.37 -9.10
N GLY A 34 -1.06 -16.24 -9.19
CA GLY A 34 -1.81 -16.35 -10.43
C GLY A 34 -2.67 -17.61 -10.55
N PRO A 35 -3.47 -17.69 -11.63
CA PRO A 35 -4.34 -18.83 -11.91
C PRO A 35 -3.58 -20.15 -11.99
N PHE A 36 -2.31 -20.14 -12.44
CA PHE A 36 -1.47 -21.34 -12.47
C PHE A 36 -1.41 -22.03 -11.10
N LEU A 37 -1.07 -21.31 -10.04
CA LEU A 37 -0.98 -21.87 -8.68
C LEU A 37 -2.34 -22.35 -8.16
N LYS A 38 -3.42 -21.61 -8.48
CA LYS A 38 -4.80 -22.03 -8.14
C LYS A 38 -5.16 -23.35 -8.82
N ASN A 39 -4.78 -23.54 -10.09
CA ASN A 39 -5.00 -24.78 -10.83
C ASN A 39 -4.16 -25.94 -10.29
N GLN A 40 -3.00 -25.65 -9.69
CA GLN A 40 -2.22 -26.61 -8.89
C GLN A 40 -2.81 -26.88 -7.49
N LYS A 41 -4.05 -26.43 -7.24
CA LYS A 41 -4.79 -26.60 -5.97
C LYS A 41 -4.10 -25.96 -4.77
N TRP A 42 -3.29 -24.92 -4.97
CA TRP A 42 -2.76 -24.13 -3.87
C TRP A 42 -3.89 -23.39 -3.17
N HIS A 43 -4.07 -23.62 -1.87
CA HIS A 43 -5.09 -22.94 -1.06
C HIS A 43 -4.86 -21.42 -0.99
N PHE A 44 -3.60 -21.00 -0.97
CA PHE A 44 -3.17 -19.62 -1.17
C PHE A 44 -2.26 -19.57 -2.39
N PRO A 45 -2.71 -19.00 -3.53
CA PRO A 45 -1.98 -19.10 -4.80
C PRO A 45 -0.83 -18.08 -4.84
N VAL A 46 0.11 -18.21 -3.91
CA VAL A 46 1.31 -17.38 -3.79
C VAL A 46 2.55 -18.27 -3.64
N LYS A 47 3.47 -18.16 -4.59
CA LYS A 47 4.80 -18.77 -4.59
C LYS A 47 5.80 -17.73 -4.09
N ILE A 48 6.67 -18.11 -3.16
CA ILE A 48 7.77 -17.26 -2.68
C ILE A 48 9.06 -18.05 -2.87
N SER A 49 10.02 -17.49 -3.58
CA SER A 49 11.27 -18.19 -3.92
C SER A 49 12.44 -17.21 -4.08
N PRO A 50 13.70 -17.67 -4.00
CA PRO A 50 14.86 -16.84 -4.32
C PRO A 50 14.75 -16.26 -5.74
N VAL A 51 15.43 -15.12 -5.97
CA VAL A 51 15.42 -14.42 -7.27
C VAL A 51 15.90 -15.29 -8.44
N SER A 52 16.72 -16.31 -8.18
CA SER A 52 17.15 -17.29 -9.18
C SER A 52 15.98 -18.04 -9.85
N ALA A 53 14.81 -18.11 -9.21
CA ALA A 53 13.61 -18.76 -9.74
C ALA A 53 12.74 -17.86 -10.63
N LEU A 54 13.13 -16.61 -10.92
CA LEU A 54 12.32 -15.68 -11.71
C LEU A 54 11.93 -16.22 -13.09
N ASP A 55 12.82 -17.00 -13.73
CA ASP A 55 12.53 -17.59 -15.03
C ASP A 55 11.37 -18.59 -14.97
N GLU A 56 11.22 -19.31 -13.87
CA GLU A 56 10.07 -20.20 -13.61
C GLU A 56 8.78 -19.41 -13.45
N PHE A 57 8.83 -18.29 -12.71
CA PHE A 57 7.63 -17.47 -12.44
C PHE A 57 7.04 -16.94 -13.75
N MET A 58 7.91 -16.51 -14.67
CA MET A 58 7.52 -16.09 -16.01
C MET A 58 7.03 -17.25 -16.88
N ALA A 59 7.64 -18.43 -16.79
CA ALA A 59 7.18 -19.63 -17.51
C ALA A 59 5.80 -20.11 -17.04
N GLU A 60 5.53 -19.99 -15.73
CA GLU A 60 4.24 -20.30 -15.09
C GLU A 60 3.17 -19.21 -15.31
N GLY A 61 3.53 -18.09 -15.97
CA GLY A 61 2.61 -17.00 -16.25
C GLY A 61 2.15 -16.26 -14.99
N LEU A 62 2.99 -16.16 -13.95
CA LEU A 62 2.62 -15.52 -12.68
C LEU A 62 2.63 -13.99 -12.75
N ASP A 63 1.81 -13.36 -11.92
CA ASP A 63 1.96 -11.98 -11.49
C ASP A 63 3.14 -11.92 -10.50
N ILE A 64 4.19 -11.20 -10.86
CA ILE A 64 5.48 -11.14 -10.18
C ILE A 64 5.59 -9.87 -9.35
N TYR A 65 6.04 -10.03 -8.11
CA TYR A 65 6.23 -8.98 -7.14
C TYR A 65 7.65 -9.05 -6.56
N ARG A 66 8.23 -7.88 -6.29
CA ARG A 66 9.48 -7.74 -5.53
C ARG A 66 9.20 -7.40 -4.07
N PRO A 67 10.09 -7.76 -3.13
CA PRO A 67 10.08 -7.21 -1.78
C PRO A 67 10.25 -5.69 -1.78
N ALA A 68 9.62 -5.06 -0.80
CA ALA A 68 9.87 -3.67 -0.43
C ALA A 68 11.28 -3.48 0.13
N VAL A 69 11.78 -4.48 0.87
CA VAL A 69 13.15 -4.53 1.39
C VAL A 69 14.14 -4.63 0.24
N SER A 70 15.13 -3.74 0.25
CA SER A 70 16.28 -3.75 -0.64
C SER A 70 17.54 -4.27 0.06
N THR A 71 18.30 -5.11 -0.62
CA THR A 71 19.62 -5.62 -0.16
C THR A 71 20.76 -4.65 -0.44
N GLY A 72 20.55 -3.67 -1.33
CA GLY A 72 21.54 -2.65 -1.70
C GLY A 72 21.31 -1.28 -1.04
N GLU A 73 21.87 -0.24 -1.68
CA GLU A 73 21.81 1.15 -1.20
C GLU A 73 20.49 1.87 -1.55
N ALA A 74 19.61 1.22 -2.29
CA ALA A 74 18.32 1.77 -2.65
C ALA A 74 17.33 1.64 -1.48
N PHE A 75 16.53 2.68 -1.26
CA PHE A 75 15.29 2.58 -0.50
C PHE A 75 14.15 3.05 -1.38
N TYR A 76 13.24 2.14 -1.70
CA TYR A 76 12.09 2.42 -2.56
C TYR A 76 10.92 2.95 -1.75
N ILE A 77 10.28 3.99 -2.27
CA ILE A 77 9.04 4.55 -1.75
C ILE A 77 7.98 4.31 -2.81
N PHE A 78 6.96 3.54 -2.44
CA PHE A 78 5.87 3.17 -3.34
C PHE A 78 4.61 3.90 -2.93
N TRP A 79 3.94 4.52 -3.88
CA TRP A 79 2.63 5.10 -3.68
C TRP A 79 1.62 4.40 -4.57
N ASP A 80 0.72 3.64 -3.94
CA ASP A 80 -0.38 2.95 -4.62
C ASP A 80 -1.61 3.85 -4.64
N LEU A 81 -2.21 3.99 -5.82
CA LEU A 81 -3.36 4.82 -6.06
C LEU A 81 -4.38 4.02 -6.87
N GLU A 82 -5.47 3.56 -6.25
CA GLU A 82 -6.41 2.65 -6.90
C GLU A 82 -7.86 3.12 -6.84
N TYR A 83 -8.62 2.80 -7.90
CA TYR A 83 -10.07 2.91 -7.84
C TYR A 83 -10.65 1.73 -7.08
N TYR A 84 -11.53 2.02 -6.12
CA TYR A 84 -12.32 1.00 -5.45
C TYR A 84 -13.81 1.17 -5.73
N ASN A 85 -14.55 0.07 -5.64
CA ASN A 85 -16.01 0.06 -5.62
C ASN A 85 -16.52 -1.05 -4.70
N LYS A 86 -17.07 -0.68 -3.54
CA LYS A 86 -17.53 -1.62 -2.51
C LYS A 86 -18.71 -2.48 -2.97
N LYS A 87 -19.61 -1.93 -3.80
CA LYS A 87 -20.79 -2.65 -4.30
C LYS A 87 -20.44 -3.58 -5.46
N GLN A 88 -19.56 -3.14 -6.35
CA GLN A 88 -19.23 -3.86 -7.56
C GLN A 88 -17.74 -3.76 -7.87
N ARG A 89 -16.93 -4.58 -7.18
CA ARG A 89 -15.46 -4.59 -7.30
C ARG A 89 -14.95 -4.78 -8.74
N SER A 90 -15.72 -5.45 -9.59
CA SER A 90 -15.37 -5.67 -10.99
C SER A 90 -15.72 -4.51 -11.94
N TYR A 91 -16.29 -3.40 -11.44
CA TYR A 91 -16.79 -2.27 -12.26
C TYR A 91 -15.70 -1.71 -13.18
N ILE A 92 -14.48 -1.53 -12.64
CA ILE A 92 -13.35 -0.97 -13.38
C ILE A 92 -12.98 -1.78 -14.63
N TYR A 93 -13.11 -3.10 -14.61
CA TYR A 93 -12.77 -3.94 -15.77
C TYR A 93 -13.80 -3.84 -16.90
N ARG A 94 -15.02 -3.39 -16.63
CA ARG A 94 -16.07 -3.18 -17.65
C ARG A 94 -16.13 -1.73 -18.14
N HIS A 95 -15.70 -0.78 -17.31
CA HIS A 95 -15.81 0.65 -17.57
C HIS A 95 -14.45 1.36 -17.48
N GLN A 96 -13.36 0.68 -17.81
CA GLN A 96 -12.00 1.10 -17.51
C GLN A 96 -11.68 2.51 -18.02
N ARG A 97 -11.97 2.81 -19.29
CA ARG A 97 -11.75 4.16 -19.85
C ARG A 97 -12.47 5.26 -19.08
N LYS A 98 -13.72 4.99 -18.69
CA LYS A 98 -14.54 5.94 -17.91
C LYS A 98 -13.93 6.14 -16.53
N VAL A 99 -13.58 5.05 -15.83
CA VAL A 99 -13.00 5.13 -14.50
C VAL A 99 -11.65 5.85 -14.51
N PHE A 100 -10.80 5.53 -15.48
CA PHE A 100 -9.52 6.22 -15.65
C PHE A 100 -9.72 7.71 -15.93
N SER A 101 -10.70 8.10 -16.75
CA SER A 101 -11.00 9.53 -16.97
C SER A 101 -11.35 10.30 -15.69
N TRP A 102 -11.88 9.61 -14.66
CA TRP A 102 -12.14 10.20 -13.35
C TRP A 102 -10.87 10.35 -12.50
N MET A 103 -9.92 9.42 -12.61
CA MET A 103 -8.66 9.44 -11.86
C MET A 103 -7.62 10.39 -12.47
N GLU A 104 -7.66 10.58 -13.79
CA GLU A 104 -6.67 11.36 -14.54
C GLU A 104 -6.39 12.76 -14.00
N PRO A 105 -7.38 13.56 -13.54
CA PRO A 105 -7.12 14.86 -12.94
C PRO A 105 -6.22 14.75 -11.70
N PHE A 106 -6.49 13.79 -10.81
CA PHE A 106 -5.66 13.58 -9.62
C PHE A 106 -4.23 13.19 -10.00
N ILE A 107 -4.08 12.31 -10.99
CA ILE A 107 -2.76 11.87 -11.43
C ILE A 107 -1.95 13.01 -12.02
N LYS A 108 -2.58 13.89 -12.81
CA LYS A 108 -1.92 15.08 -13.34
C LYS A 108 -1.40 15.99 -12.22
N ASP A 109 -2.22 16.23 -11.21
CA ASP A 109 -1.87 17.12 -10.10
C ASP A 109 -0.81 16.48 -9.18
N ILE A 110 -0.89 15.16 -8.95
CA ILE A 110 0.15 14.41 -8.24
C ILE A 110 1.48 14.47 -9.00
N SER A 111 1.50 14.19 -10.30
CA SER A 111 2.69 14.31 -11.13
C SER A 111 3.28 15.72 -11.07
N SER A 112 2.45 16.74 -11.23
CA SER A 112 2.88 18.14 -11.16
C SER A 112 3.47 18.50 -9.79
N LEU A 113 2.88 17.99 -8.70
CA LEU A 113 3.37 18.21 -7.35
C LEU A 113 4.73 17.54 -7.12
N LEU A 114 4.89 16.28 -7.54
CA LEU A 114 6.17 15.55 -7.45
C LEU A 114 7.26 16.21 -8.31
N ASP A 115 6.92 16.62 -9.54
CA ASP A 115 7.81 17.36 -10.44
C ASP A 115 8.25 18.69 -9.79
N GLY A 116 7.34 19.40 -9.11
CA GLY A 116 7.64 20.64 -8.39
C GLY A 116 8.66 20.47 -7.26
N TYR A 117 8.66 19.33 -6.58
CA TYR A 117 9.73 19.00 -5.62
C TYR A 117 11.04 18.57 -6.31
N GLY A 118 10.97 18.11 -7.56
CA GLY A 118 12.07 17.46 -8.27
C GLY A 118 12.25 16.01 -7.81
N ILE A 119 11.15 15.31 -7.57
CA ILE A 119 11.15 13.88 -7.25
C ILE A 119 11.07 13.10 -8.56
N ASN A 120 12.08 12.28 -8.84
CA ASN A 120 12.07 11.33 -9.94
C ASN A 120 11.17 10.14 -9.60
N TYR A 121 10.36 9.71 -10.57
CA TYR A 121 9.48 8.56 -10.43
C TYR A 121 9.29 7.81 -11.75
N ILE A 122 8.93 6.53 -11.65
CA ILE A 122 8.26 5.80 -12.73
C ILE A 122 6.78 5.73 -12.38
N LEU A 123 5.93 6.19 -13.32
CA LEU A 123 4.47 6.08 -13.21
C LEU A 123 4.02 4.81 -13.93
N ASP A 124 3.70 3.79 -13.15
CA ASP A 124 3.24 2.49 -13.63
C ASP A 124 1.72 2.43 -13.59
N THR A 125 1.08 2.23 -14.74
CA THR A 125 -0.39 2.20 -14.85
C THR A 125 -0.89 0.77 -14.79
N THR A 126 -1.66 0.45 -13.76
CA THR A 126 -2.19 -0.88 -13.51
C THR A 126 -3.60 -1.03 -14.06
N ALA A 127 -4.15 -2.25 -14.04
CA ALA A 127 -5.53 -2.46 -14.45
C ALA A 127 -6.56 -1.71 -13.59
N SER A 128 -6.22 -1.36 -12.35
CA SER A 128 -7.13 -0.72 -11.39
C SER A 128 -6.73 0.69 -10.94
N GLY A 129 -5.56 1.19 -11.35
CA GLY A 129 -5.01 2.43 -10.82
C GLY A 129 -3.59 2.71 -11.30
N TYR A 130 -2.77 3.22 -10.38
CA TYR A 130 -1.42 3.69 -10.66
C TYR A 130 -0.49 3.37 -9.49
N HIS A 131 0.78 3.09 -9.80
CA HIS A 131 1.85 3.10 -8.83
C HIS A 131 2.87 4.18 -9.18
N TYR A 132 3.25 4.99 -8.20
CA TYR A 132 4.49 5.76 -8.28
C TYR A 132 5.62 4.99 -7.64
N TRP A 133 6.64 4.70 -8.44
CA TRP A 133 7.89 4.12 -8.00
C TRP A 133 8.90 5.24 -7.81
N MET A 134 9.32 5.47 -6.57
CA MET A 134 10.31 6.49 -6.19
C MET A 134 11.45 5.81 -5.42
N LYS A 135 12.61 6.45 -5.40
CA LYS A 135 13.78 5.90 -4.70
C LYS A 135 14.64 6.98 -4.07
N ILE A 136 15.17 6.72 -2.89
CA ILE A 136 16.24 7.51 -2.25
C ILE A 136 17.44 6.60 -1.94
N SER A 137 18.60 7.19 -1.77
CA SER A 137 19.80 6.47 -1.32
C SER A 137 19.78 6.30 0.20
N LYS A 138 20.08 5.09 0.69
CA LYS A 138 20.29 4.80 2.12
C LYS A 138 21.45 5.59 2.72
N LYS A 139 22.37 6.11 1.89
CA LYS A 139 23.51 6.94 2.32
C LYS A 139 23.17 8.44 2.39
N SER A 140 22.02 8.85 1.86
CA SER A 140 21.64 10.25 1.73
C SER A 140 21.31 10.90 3.07
N ALA A 141 21.39 12.24 3.12
CA ALA A 141 20.95 13.00 4.29
C ALA A 141 19.44 12.87 4.54
N ILE A 142 18.64 12.70 3.49
CA ILE A 142 17.19 12.51 3.65
C ILE A 142 16.88 11.17 4.28
N PHE A 143 17.58 10.08 3.93
CA PHE A 143 17.37 8.78 4.58
C PHE A 143 17.57 8.88 6.10
N ARG A 144 18.68 9.49 6.55
CA ARG A 144 18.93 9.72 7.98
C ARG A 144 17.84 10.57 8.63
N ALA A 145 17.42 11.65 7.98
CA ALA A 145 16.38 12.52 8.51
C ALA A 145 15.01 11.82 8.62
N LEU A 146 14.67 10.93 7.67
CA LEU A 146 13.47 10.10 7.74
C LEU A 146 13.59 9.03 8.84
N ALA A 147 14.77 8.43 9.03
CA ALA A 147 15.00 7.48 10.09
C ALA A 147 14.82 8.14 11.47
N GLU A 148 15.33 9.36 11.65
CA GLU A 148 15.21 10.13 12.89
C GLU A 148 13.76 10.51 13.25
N GLU A 149 12.92 10.86 12.25
CA GLU A 149 11.50 11.22 12.46
C GLU A 149 10.57 9.99 12.46
N GLY A 150 11.00 8.86 11.91
CA GLY A 150 10.23 7.63 11.84
C GLY A 150 9.98 7.01 13.21
N PHE A 151 8.81 6.41 13.37
CA PHE A 151 8.37 5.70 14.56
C PHE A 151 8.20 4.21 14.25
N ILE A 152 8.72 3.36 15.14
CA ILE A 152 8.41 1.93 15.17
C ILE A 152 8.10 1.52 16.60
N THR A 153 7.15 0.60 16.78
CA THR A 153 6.85 0.01 18.09
C THR A 153 7.99 -0.89 18.56
N ASP A 154 8.07 -1.12 19.87
CA ASP A 154 9.07 -2.03 20.45
C ASP A 154 8.86 -3.46 19.94
N SER A 155 7.60 -3.90 19.79
CA SER A 155 7.24 -5.20 19.20
C SER A 155 7.76 -5.36 17.77
N LEU A 156 7.67 -4.30 16.96
CA LEU A 156 8.15 -4.32 15.58
C LEU A 156 9.69 -4.29 15.53
N ARG A 157 10.33 -3.52 16.41
CA ARG A 157 11.80 -3.53 16.55
C ARG A 157 12.31 -4.93 16.86
N GLU A 158 11.66 -5.64 17.78
CA GLU A 158 11.98 -7.03 18.09
C GLU A 158 11.82 -7.92 16.85
N LYS A 159 10.67 -7.85 16.15
CA LYS A 159 10.44 -8.63 14.93
C LYS A 159 11.45 -8.35 13.82
N TYR A 160 11.92 -7.11 13.69
CA TYR A 160 12.97 -6.74 12.73
C TYR A 160 14.34 -7.32 13.06
N SER A 161 14.64 -7.50 14.35
CA SER A 161 15.90 -8.12 14.79
C SER A 161 15.93 -9.65 14.60
N MET A 162 14.77 -10.29 14.47
CA MET A 162 14.64 -11.74 14.40
C MET A 162 14.98 -12.33 13.02
N VAL A 163 15.72 -13.44 13.03
CA VAL A 163 15.84 -14.36 11.89
C VAL A 163 14.97 -15.58 12.15
N VAL A 164 14.13 -15.96 11.19
CA VAL A 164 13.20 -17.08 11.33
C VAL A 164 13.58 -18.22 10.37
N PRO A 165 14.04 -19.37 10.88
CA PRO A 165 14.40 -20.51 10.04
C PRO A 165 13.27 -20.93 9.10
N GLY A 166 13.58 -21.12 7.82
CA GLY A 166 12.61 -21.49 6.79
C GLY A 166 11.71 -20.36 6.28
N ASP A 167 11.78 -19.15 6.85
CA ASP A 167 11.05 -17.99 6.36
C ASP A 167 11.96 -17.08 5.54
N ILE A 168 11.87 -17.17 4.21
CA ILE A 168 12.71 -16.37 3.30
C ILE A 168 12.56 -14.86 3.48
N LYS A 169 11.38 -14.37 3.93
CA LYS A 169 11.14 -12.95 4.19
C LYS A 169 11.91 -12.45 5.42
N ARG A 170 12.18 -13.36 6.36
CA ARG A 170 12.90 -13.12 7.62
C ARG A 170 14.18 -13.95 7.69
N SER A 171 14.80 -14.16 6.53
CA SER A 171 16.10 -14.86 6.42
C SER A 171 17.27 -14.00 6.89
N LYS A 172 17.05 -12.69 7.03
CA LYS A 172 17.98 -11.70 7.57
C LYS A 172 17.21 -10.68 8.42
N PRO A 173 17.87 -10.06 9.42
CA PRO A 173 17.29 -8.93 10.13
C PRO A 173 16.99 -7.77 9.17
N VAL A 174 15.95 -7.01 9.46
CA VAL A 174 15.70 -5.71 8.84
C VAL A 174 16.34 -4.64 9.71
N PRO A 175 17.21 -3.77 9.17
CA PRO A 175 17.77 -2.66 9.93
C PRO A 175 16.65 -1.78 10.51
N GLU A 176 16.77 -1.39 11.79
CA GLU A 176 15.78 -0.51 12.43
C GLU A 176 15.60 0.80 11.65
N GLU A 177 16.69 1.37 11.13
CA GLU A 177 16.64 2.58 10.28
C GLU A 177 15.74 2.39 9.06
N ASP A 178 15.84 1.26 8.34
CA ASP A 178 14.97 0.97 7.20
C ASP A 178 13.49 0.95 7.63
N GLY A 179 13.19 0.37 8.80
CA GLY A 179 11.87 0.34 9.39
C GLY A 179 11.31 1.73 9.72
N ARG A 180 12.14 2.60 10.31
CA ARG A 180 11.77 3.98 10.65
C ARG A 180 11.60 4.84 9.41
N VAL A 181 12.48 4.69 8.41
CA VAL A 181 12.33 5.36 7.11
C VAL A 181 11.04 4.91 6.41
N TYR A 182 10.69 3.63 6.50
CA TYR A 182 9.43 3.11 5.95
C TYR A 182 8.21 3.78 6.58
N ASP A 183 8.13 3.83 7.91
CA ASP A 183 7.06 4.56 8.62
C ASP A 183 6.99 6.04 8.20
N CYS A 184 8.14 6.74 8.18
CA CYS A 184 8.17 8.15 7.81
C CYS A 184 7.81 8.39 6.34
N ALA A 185 8.14 7.47 5.43
CA ALA A 185 7.69 7.53 4.05
C ALA A 185 6.15 7.48 3.96
N GLY A 186 5.50 6.61 4.75
CA GLY A 186 4.04 6.58 4.90
C GLY A 186 3.47 7.91 5.39
N LYS A 187 4.11 8.57 6.38
CA LYS A 187 3.72 9.91 6.85
C LYS A 187 3.81 10.98 5.76
N LEU A 188 4.85 10.93 4.92
CA LEU A 188 5.02 11.86 3.81
C LEU A 188 3.95 11.67 2.74
N LEU A 189 3.63 10.43 2.39
CA LEU A 189 2.55 10.14 1.44
C LEU A 189 1.19 10.56 2.00
N GLU A 190 0.92 10.32 3.27
CA GLU A 190 -0.29 10.84 3.92
C GLU A 190 -0.37 12.37 3.83
N TYR A 191 0.72 13.07 4.13
CA TYR A 191 0.79 14.52 4.00
C TYR A 191 0.48 14.99 2.57
N LEU A 192 1.04 14.34 1.56
CA LEU A 192 0.74 14.63 0.16
C LEU A 192 -0.74 14.38 -0.15
N THR A 193 -1.30 13.24 0.28
CA THR A 193 -2.72 12.92 0.12
C THR A 193 -3.61 14.00 0.71
N GLN A 194 -3.32 14.47 1.93
CA GLN A 194 -4.09 15.55 2.57
C GLN A 194 -3.95 16.88 1.84
N LYS A 195 -2.74 17.22 1.36
CA LYS A 195 -2.51 18.44 0.56
C LYS A 195 -3.36 18.43 -0.70
N ILE A 196 -3.35 17.33 -1.45
CA ILE A 196 -4.14 17.16 -2.69
C ILE A 196 -5.65 17.20 -2.39
N ARG A 197 -6.12 16.51 -1.34
CA ARG A 197 -7.55 16.53 -0.95
C ARG A 197 -8.05 17.95 -0.65
N LYS A 198 -7.20 18.79 -0.04
CA LYS A 198 -7.52 20.19 0.27
C LYS A 198 -7.59 21.06 -1.00
N GLU A 199 -6.69 20.82 -1.95
CA GLU A 199 -6.57 21.62 -3.18
C GLU A 199 -7.54 21.19 -4.28
N MET A 200 -8.01 19.93 -4.26
CA MET A 200 -8.91 19.35 -5.24
C MET A 200 -10.25 18.93 -4.61
N PRO A 201 -11.11 19.87 -4.17
CA PRO A 201 -12.40 19.52 -3.59
C PRO A 201 -13.30 18.88 -4.67
N ARG A 202 -13.31 17.54 -4.67
CA ARG A 202 -14.11 16.63 -5.51
C ARG A 202 -13.78 16.76 -6.99
N ALA A 203 -13.14 15.73 -7.56
CA ALA A 203 -12.99 15.66 -9.02
C ALA A 203 -14.35 15.83 -9.69
N LYS A 204 -14.34 16.46 -10.87
CA LYS A 204 -15.47 16.50 -11.80
C LYS A 204 -16.17 15.13 -11.79
N ASP A 205 -17.47 15.12 -11.53
CA ASP A 205 -18.32 13.93 -11.37
C ASP A 205 -18.36 13.27 -9.96
N GLY A 206 -17.77 13.88 -8.93
CA GLY A 206 -18.07 13.55 -7.53
C GLY A 206 -17.35 12.32 -6.97
N ILE A 207 -16.20 11.94 -7.52
CA ILE A 207 -15.27 10.97 -6.88
C ILE A 207 -14.31 11.72 -5.97
N ASP A 208 -14.17 11.23 -4.74
CA ASP A 208 -13.28 11.76 -3.72
C ASP A 208 -12.03 10.88 -3.58
N MET A 209 -10.92 11.51 -3.16
CA MET A 209 -9.72 10.79 -2.79
C MET A 209 -9.74 10.48 -1.29
N THR A 210 -9.49 9.23 -0.96
CA THR A 210 -9.48 8.68 0.41
C THR A 210 -8.13 8.05 0.71
N ILE A 211 -7.80 7.81 1.97
CA ILE A 211 -6.53 7.16 2.38
C ILE A 211 -6.60 5.63 2.28
N SER A 212 -7.80 5.07 2.27
CA SER A 212 -8.05 3.64 2.18
C SER A 212 -9.36 3.41 1.43
N ASP A 213 -9.65 2.17 1.06
CA ASP A 213 -10.86 1.74 0.34
C ASP A 213 -12.15 1.86 1.17
N SER A 214 -12.35 2.97 1.87
CA SER A 214 -13.49 3.25 2.71
C SER A 214 -14.13 4.58 2.32
N PRO A 215 -15.29 4.53 1.62
CA PRO A 215 -15.99 5.75 1.27
C PRO A 215 -16.46 6.45 2.55
N PRO A 216 -16.64 7.77 2.51
CA PRO A 216 -17.21 8.51 3.62
C PRO A 216 -18.54 7.89 4.07
N VAL A 217 -18.71 7.75 5.39
CA VAL A 217 -19.88 7.10 6.03
C VAL A 217 -21.23 7.72 5.61
N ALA A 218 -21.23 8.98 5.14
CA ALA A 218 -22.42 9.74 4.77
C ALA A 218 -22.68 9.85 3.24
N GLY A 219 -21.96 9.09 2.40
CA GLY A 219 -22.07 9.20 0.94
C GLY A 219 -23.06 8.22 0.30
N VAL A 220 -23.78 8.66 -0.74
CA VAL A 220 -24.58 7.79 -1.64
C VAL A 220 -23.67 6.93 -2.56
N ARG A 221 -22.40 7.32 -2.68
CA ARG A 221 -21.41 6.63 -3.52
C ARG A 221 -20.70 5.52 -2.76
N HIS A 222 -20.47 4.42 -3.46
CA HIS A 222 -19.74 3.24 -2.95
C HIS A 222 -18.39 3.07 -3.63
N ASP A 223 -17.98 4.04 -4.42
CA ASP A 223 -16.74 4.08 -5.16
C ASP A 223 -15.94 5.34 -4.84
N GLY A 224 -14.64 5.28 -5.10
CA GLY A 224 -13.72 6.35 -4.79
C GLY A 224 -12.34 6.09 -5.38
N PHE A 225 -11.45 7.05 -5.15
CA PHE A 225 -10.04 6.91 -5.46
C PHE A 225 -9.26 6.78 -4.15
N SER A 226 -8.58 5.66 -3.95
CA SER A 226 -7.83 5.33 -2.75
C SER A 226 -6.38 5.69 -2.97
N SER A 227 -5.84 6.51 -2.08
CA SER A 227 -4.43 6.75 -1.92
C SER A 227 -3.90 5.74 -0.91
N ASP A 228 -3.75 4.49 -1.37
CA ASP A 228 -3.50 3.35 -0.48
C ASP A 228 -2.08 3.39 0.10
N ILE A 229 -2.02 3.88 1.33
CA ILE A 229 -0.84 3.86 2.19
C ILE A 229 -0.92 2.79 3.28
N THR A 230 -1.92 1.89 3.25
CA THR A 230 -2.12 0.85 4.28
C THR A 230 -0.99 -0.17 4.32
N GLN A 231 -0.22 -0.28 3.23
CA GLN A 231 1.06 -0.97 3.20
C GLN A 231 2.01 -0.57 4.34
N TYR A 232 2.03 0.71 4.73
CA TYR A 232 2.88 1.25 5.79
C TYR A 232 2.35 0.93 7.20
N ALA A 233 1.18 0.27 7.32
CA ALA A 233 0.68 -0.29 8.58
C ALA A 233 1.36 -1.61 8.96
N HIS A 234 2.16 -2.18 8.06
CA HIS A 234 2.69 -3.54 8.20
C HIS A 234 4.22 -3.56 8.18
N PRO A 235 4.85 -4.62 8.74
CA PRO A 235 6.30 -4.75 8.72
C PRO A 235 6.86 -4.70 7.30
N LEU A 236 7.98 -3.99 7.11
CA LEU A 236 8.63 -3.80 5.81
C LEU A 236 8.93 -5.13 5.10
N PHE A 237 9.40 -6.15 5.82
CA PHE A 237 9.69 -7.48 5.27
C PHE A 237 8.45 -8.23 4.75
N MET A 238 7.24 -7.84 5.18
CA MET A 238 6.00 -8.46 4.72
C MET A 238 5.53 -7.91 3.38
N ARG A 239 5.96 -6.68 3.03
CA ARG A 239 5.44 -5.93 1.88
C ARG A 239 6.16 -6.28 0.59
N VAL A 240 5.37 -6.39 -0.47
CA VAL A 240 5.81 -6.65 -1.84
C VAL A 240 5.04 -5.76 -2.80
N PHE A 241 5.64 -5.42 -3.94
CA PHE A 241 5.04 -4.60 -5.00
C PHE A 241 5.19 -5.29 -6.34
N ARG A 242 4.14 -5.22 -7.15
CA ARG A 242 4.16 -5.80 -8.49
C ARG A 242 5.23 -5.10 -9.31
N VAL A 243 6.15 -5.85 -9.89
CA VAL A 243 7.21 -5.25 -10.70
C VAL A 243 6.66 -4.70 -12.01
N ILE A 244 7.30 -3.66 -12.53
CA ILE A 244 7.01 -3.11 -13.85
C ILE A 244 7.12 -4.22 -14.90
N ALA A 245 6.21 -4.19 -15.89
CA ALA A 245 6.07 -5.22 -16.93
C ALA A 245 5.64 -6.61 -16.41
N SER A 246 5.18 -6.72 -15.16
CA SER A 246 4.44 -7.90 -14.70
C SER A 246 2.99 -7.86 -15.19
N LEU A 247 2.34 -9.03 -15.11
CA LEU A 247 0.91 -9.19 -15.38
C LEU A 247 0.07 -8.82 -14.17
N HIS A 248 -1.07 -8.18 -14.38
CA HIS A 248 -2.09 -7.96 -13.38
C HIS A 248 -3.25 -8.96 -13.56
N GLN A 249 -3.41 -9.90 -12.61
CA GLN A 249 -4.27 -11.07 -12.79
C GLN A 249 -5.53 -11.12 -11.92
N LYS A 250 -5.83 -10.05 -11.15
CA LYS A 250 -7.03 -10.02 -10.28
C LYS A 250 -8.32 -10.26 -11.09
N ASN A 251 -8.42 -9.77 -12.32
CA ASN A 251 -9.60 -9.97 -13.18
C ASN A 251 -9.83 -11.44 -13.54
N VAL A 252 -8.77 -12.18 -13.87
CA VAL A 252 -8.83 -13.61 -14.17
C VAL A 252 -9.14 -14.41 -12.90
N LEU A 253 -8.47 -14.09 -11.79
CA LEU A 253 -8.59 -14.83 -10.53
C LEU A 253 -9.96 -14.69 -9.86
N TYR A 254 -10.55 -13.48 -9.89
CA TYR A 254 -11.69 -13.13 -9.04
C TYR A 254 -12.93 -12.66 -9.81
N TYR A 255 -12.80 -12.22 -11.07
CA TYR A 255 -13.88 -11.55 -11.79
C TYR A 255 -14.24 -12.20 -13.14
N GLY A 256 -13.74 -13.41 -13.41
CA GLY A 256 -14.07 -14.17 -14.62
C GLY A 256 -13.47 -13.61 -15.91
N GLY A 257 -12.43 -12.77 -15.81
CA GLY A 257 -11.68 -12.28 -16.96
C GLY A 257 -10.95 -13.41 -17.70
N ARG A 258 -10.81 -13.28 -19.02
CA ARG A 258 -10.17 -14.30 -19.88
C ARG A 258 -8.68 -14.06 -20.12
N LEU A 259 -8.25 -12.80 -20.10
CA LEU A 259 -6.87 -12.41 -20.33
C LEU A 259 -6.38 -11.58 -19.14
N PRO A 260 -5.09 -11.71 -18.77
CA PRO A 260 -4.47 -10.80 -17.81
C PRO A 260 -4.37 -9.39 -18.43
N ALA A 261 -4.26 -8.39 -17.57
CA ALA A 261 -3.74 -7.09 -17.96
C ALA A 261 -2.22 -7.07 -17.82
N VAL A 262 -1.56 -6.14 -18.50
CA VAL A 262 -0.15 -5.79 -18.34
C VAL A 262 -0.06 -4.42 -17.71
N ASP A 263 0.77 -4.26 -16.68
CA ASP A 263 1.04 -2.93 -16.13
C ASP A 263 1.93 -2.15 -17.12
N ILE A 264 1.52 -0.91 -17.46
CA ILE A 264 2.13 -0.10 -18.53
C ILE A 264 2.77 1.14 -17.94
N VAL A 265 4.07 1.33 -18.21
CA VAL A 265 4.76 2.56 -17.84
C VAL A 265 4.29 3.73 -18.69
N ARG A 266 3.71 4.73 -18.03
CA ARG A 266 3.20 5.92 -18.68
C ARG A 266 4.32 6.90 -18.99
N ARG A 267 4.62 7.08 -20.27
CA ARG A 267 5.59 8.08 -20.75
C ARG A 267 4.94 9.47 -20.85
N LYS A 268 5.74 10.52 -20.71
CA LYS A 268 5.33 11.91 -20.96
C LYS A 268 4.69 12.00 -22.36
N ASN A 269 3.49 12.57 -22.45
CA ASN A 269 2.65 12.69 -23.66
C ASN A 269 1.92 11.41 -24.13
N MET A 270 1.97 10.30 -23.40
CA MET A 270 1.14 9.14 -23.71
C MET A 270 -0.31 9.37 -23.27
N SER A 271 -1.26 9.24 -24.22
CA SER A 271 -2.69 9.32 -23.90
C SER A 271 -3.13 8.08 -23.11
N MET A 272 -4.10 8.27 -22.21
CA MET A 272 -4.66 7.14 -21.45
C MET A 272 -5.33 6.11 -22.37
N SER A 273 -5.89 6.54 -23.50
CA SER A 273 -6.43 5.60 -24.49
C SER A 273 -5.36 4.61 -24.96
N LYS A 274 -4.17 5.11 -25.32
CA LYS A 274 -3.06 4.29 -25.79
C LYS A 274 -2.55 3.34 -24.70
N VAL A 275 -2.46 3.83 -23.45
CA VAL A 275 -2.09 2.99 -22.29
C VAL A 275 -3.03 1.80 -22.16
N LEU A 276 -4.35 2.07 -22.13
CA LEU A 276 -5.37 1.04 -21.99
C LEU A 276 -5.44 0.10 -23.21
N ASP A 277 -5.17 0.61 -24.43
CA ASP A 277 -5.10 -0.22 -25.64
C ASP A 277 -3.93 -1.21 -25.62
N CYS A 278 -2.80 -0.83 -25.01
CA CYS A 278 -1.63 -1.70 -24.89
C CYS A 278 -1.74 -2.69 -23.72
N MET A 279 -2.40 -2.30 -22.62
CA MET A 279 -2.56 -3.12 -21.41
C MET A 279 -3.14 -4.52 -21.67
N TRP A 280 -4.02 -4.66 -22.65
CA TRP A 280 -4.75 -5.90 -22.94
C TRP A 280 -4.20 -6.67 -24.16
N ASP A 281 -3.05 -6.26 -24.69
CA ASP A 281 -2.47 -6.78 -25.93
C ASP A 281 -0.97 -7.01 -25.74
N ALA A 282 -0.57 -8.29 -25.72
CA ALA A 282 0.80 -8.71 -25.44
C ALA A 282 1.81 -8.08 -26.40
N GLY A 283 1.57 -8.16 -27.71
CA GLY A 283 2.45 -7.59 -28.74
C GLY A 283 2.59 -6.07 -28.62
N LYS A 284 1.49 -5.34 -28.40
CA LYS A 284 1.54 -3.89 -28.19
C LYS A 284 2.28 -3.52 -26.91
N ALA A 285 2.05 -4.24 -25.82
CA ALA A 285 2.76 -4.02 -24.56
C ALA A 285 4.27 -4.27 -24.73
N VAL A 286 4.67 -5.38 -25.36
CA VAL A 286 6.08 -5.68 -25.66
C VAL A 286 6.73 -4.55 -26.47
N SER A 287 6.03 -4.02 -27.46
CA SER A 287 6.51 -2.89 -28.27
C SER A 287 6.78 -1.65 -27.42
N LEU A 288 5.91 -1.34 -26.45
CA LEU A 288 6.11 -0.21 -25.53
C LEU A 288 7.32 -0.37 -24.60
N PHE A 289 7.71 -1.60 -24.27
CA PHE A 289 8.83 -1.87 -23.37
C PHE A 289 10.18 -2.00 -24.07
N ARG A 290 10.23 -2.02 -25.42
CA ARG A 290 11.47 -2.24 -26.19
C ARG A 290 12.60 -1.27 -25.82
N ASP A 291 12.25 0.00 -25.63
CA ASP A 291 13.20 1.07 -25.30
C ASP A 291 13.07 1.55 -23.85
N PHE A 292 12.46 0.74 -22.98
CA PHE A 292 12.27 1.08 -21.58
C PHE A 292 13.38 0.49 -20.72
N SER A 293 13.92 1.31 -19.80
CA SER A 293 14.80 0.87 -18.73
C SER A 293 14.08 0.99 -17.39
N PRO A 294 14.08 -0.06 -16.54
CA PRO A 294 13.55 0.02 -15.19
C PRO A 294 14.47 0.79 -14.22
N ALA A 295 15.60 1.32 -14.70
CA ALA A 295 16.48 2.15 -13.90
C ALA A 295 15.73 3.43 -13.45
N LEU A 296 15.77 3.68 -12.15
CA LEU A 296 15.16 4.84 -11.52
C LEU A 296 16.23 5.66 -10.82
N ASP A 297 16.26 6.95 -11.06
CA ASP A 297 17.19 7.86 -10.41
C ASP A 297 16.81 8.14 -8.96
N TYR A 298 17.81 8.51 -8.15
CA TYR A 298 17.59 8.90 -6.77
C TYR A 298 16.90 10.27 -6.67
N SER A 299 15.96 10.38 -5.74
CA SER A 299 15.13 11.58 -5.50
C SER A 299 15.52 12.30 -4.21
N ASP A 300 16.78 12.14 -3.76
CA ASP A 300 17.25 12.57 -2.44
C ASP A 300 16.95 14.05 -2.15
N LYS A 301 17.27 14.94 -3.10
CA LYS A 301 17.03 16.39 -2.96
C LYS A 301 15.53 16.73 -2.96
N GLY A 302 14.73 16.03 -3.77
CA GLY A 302 13.29 16.25 -3.85
C GLY A 302 12.58 15.85 -2.56
N PHE A 303 12.88 14.65 -2.05
CA PHE A 303 12.34 14.21 -0.76
C PHE A 303 12.82 15.06 0.41
N LEU A 304 14.03 15.60 0.37
CA LEU A 304 14.51 16.52 1.41
C LEU A 304 13.68 17.82 1.46
N LYS A 305 13.30 18.36 0.29
CA LYS A 305 12.40 19.52 0.23
C LYS A 305 11.02 19.17 0.78
N LEU A 306 10.44 18.06 0.32
CA LEU A 306 9.14 17.56 0.78
C LEU A 306 9.13 17.38 2.31
N PHE A 307 10.15 16.72 2.87
CA PHE A 307 10.26 16.48 4.30
C PHE A 307 10.34 17.77 5.12
N ARG A 308 11.09 18.78 4.64
CA ARG A 308 11.16 20.10 5.29
C ARG A 308 9.82 20.81 5.30
N GLU A 309 9.03 20.68 4.25
CA GLU A 309 7.67 21.23 4.19
C GLU A 309 6.73 20.46 5.14
N TYR A 310 6.77 19.13 5.09
CA TYR A 310 6.02 18.25 5.98
C TYR A 310 6.27 18.60 7.46
N LYS A 311 7.52 18.78 7.89
CA LYS A 311 7.84 19.12 9.28
C LYS A 311 7.17 20.41 9.76
N LYS A 312 6.97 21.38 8.87
CA LYS A 312 6.34 22.68 9.17
C LYS A 312 4.81 22.65 9.03
N SER A 313 4.27 21.63 8.36
CA SER A 313 2.84 21.49 8.09
C SER A 313 2.01 21.19 9.34
N VAL A 314 0.70 21.43 9.26
CA VAL A 314 -0.26 21.03 10.29
C VAL A 314 -0.26 19.51 10.47
N THR A 315 -0.24 18.74 9.38
CA THR A 315 -0.14 17.27 9.39
C THR A 315 1.07 16.79 10.19
N GLY A 316 2.25 17.38 9.96
CA GLY A 316 3.46 17.03 10.71
C GLY A 316 3.37 17.35 12.21
N LYS A 317 2.70 18.45 12.57
CA LYS A 317 2.43 18.77 13.99
C LYS A 317 1.48 17.75 14.63
N LEU A 318 0.41 17.37 13.95
CA LEU A 318 -0.56 16.38 14.44
C LEU A 318 0.05 14.98 14.59
N HIS A 319 0.92 14.55 13.67
CA HIS A 319 1.66 13.29 13.83
C HIS A 319 2.50 13.29 15.11
N ARG A 320 3.25 14.38 15.36
CA ARG A 320 4.05 14.50 16.59
C ARG A 320 3.20 14.61 17.85
N GLU A 321 2.07 15.31 17.80
CA GLU A 321 1.10 15.35 18.91
C GLU A 321 0.63 13.94 19.28
N PHE A 322 0.24 13.14 18.28
CA PHE A 322 -0.19 11.75 18.47
C PHE A 322 0.95 10.86 18.99
N GLU A 323 2.14 10.96 18.40
CA GLU A 323 3.29 10.10 18.72
C GLU A 323 3.88 10.39 20.09
N ASN A 324 3.89 11.66 20.51
CA ASN A 324 4.40 12.07 21.82
C ASN A 324 3.39 11.85 22.97
N ALA A 325 2.14 11.50 22.67
CA ALA A 325 1.13 11.26 23.70
C ALA A 325 1.39 9.93 24.43
N ALA A 326 1.39 10.00 25.77
CA ALA A 326 1.44 8.82 26.61
C ALA A 326 0.06 8.11 26.63
N PRO A 327 0.01 6.76 26.58
CA PRO A 327 -1.24 6.04 26.66
C PRO A 327 -1.89 6.17 28.04
N GLU A 328 -3.13 6.64 28.08
CA GLU A 328 -3.94 6.61 29.30
C GLU A 328 -4.48 5.20 29.56
N LYS A 329 -4.65 4.85 30.84
CA LYS A 329 -5.28 3.58 31.21
C LYS A 329 -6.78 3.65 30.95
N LEU A 330 -7.30 2.66 30.26
CA LEU A 330 -8.73 2.54 29.93
C LEU A 330 -9.26 1.16 30.29
N HIS A 331 -10.57 1.09 30.54
CA HIS A 331 -11.32 -0.14 30.71
C HIS A 331 -12.49 -0.12 29.73
N ILE A 332 -12.53 -1.09 28.81
CA ILE A 332 -13.55 -1.14 27.75
C ILE A 332 -14.97 -1.28 28.32
N ASP A 333 -15.11 -1.89 29.50
CA ASP A 333 -16.41 -2.07 30.15
C ASP A 333 -17.05 -0.75 30.59
N ASP A 334 -16.25 0.29 30.80
CA ASP A 334 -16.69 1.64 31.16
C ASP A 334 -17.11 2.47 29.94
N GLU A 335 -16.87 1.97 28.72
CA GLU A 335 -17.17 2.70 27.49
C GLU A 335 -18.65 2.62 27.10
N PRO A 336 -19.17 3.64 26.39
CA PRO A 336 -20.51 3.60 25.85
C PRO A 336 -20.76 2.35 25.00
N GLU A 337 -21.99 1.83 25.02
CA GLU A 337 -22.36 0.61 24.27
C GLU A 337 -22.03 0.68 22.78
N LYS A 338 -22.06 1.88 22.19
CA LYS A 338 -21.67 2.11 20.79
C LYS A 338 -20.21 1.75 20.49
N ILE A 339 -19.32 1.77 21.50
CA ILE A 339 -17.91 1.37 21.42
C ILE A 339 -17.75 -0.06 21.94
N ARG A 340 -18.19 -0.31 23.18
CA ARG A 340 -18.00 -1.58 23.90
C ARG A 340 -18.46 -2.81 23.10
N LYS A 341 -19.57 -2.70 22.35
CA LYS A 341 -20.10 -3.81 21.54
C LYS A 341 -19.10 -4.40 20.54
N TYR A 342 -18.12 -3.61 20.07
CA TYR A 342 -17.12 -4.06 19.10
C TYR A 342 -16.00 -4.87 19.74
N PHE A 343 -15.83 -4.79 21.05
CA PHE A 343 -14.83 -5.54 21.81
C PHE A 343 -15.39 -6.83 22.44
N ALA A 344 -16.68 -7.11 22.24
CA ALA A 344 -17.29 -8.35 22.71
C ALA A 344 -16.63 -9.58 22.05
N PRO A 345 -16.42 -10.70 22.78
CA PRO A 345 -15.69 -11.88 22.30
C PRO A 345 -16.08 -12.39 20.89
N LYS A 346 -17.39 -12.38 20.58
CA LYS A 346 -17.92 -12.88 19.30
C LYS A 346 -17.99 -11.82 18.19
N LYS A 347 -17.63 -10.57 18.47
CA LYS A 347 -17.75 -9.44 17.53
C LYS A 347 -16.39 -8.83 17.18
N ALA A 348 -15.41 -8.86 18.10
CA ALA A 348 -14.10 -8.24 17.88
C ALA A 348 -13.45 -8.66 16.56
N ASN A 349 -13.51 -9.96 16.23
CA ASN A 349 -13.19 -10.45 14.90
C ASN A 349 -14.49 -10.66 14.09
N PRO A 350 -14.72 -9.98 12.95
CA PRO A 350 -13.78 -9.10 12.24
C PRO A 350 -13.96 -7.60 12.53
N SER A 351 -14.84 -7.18 13.46
CA SER A 351 -15.18 -5.77 13.61
C SER A 351 -13.98 -4.84 13.81
N LEU A 352 -12.98 -5.23 14.61
CA LEU A 352 -11.78 -4.41 14.81
C LEU A 352 -10.89 -4.35 13.57
N LEU A 353 -11.06 -5.21 12.57
CA LEU A 353 -10.38 -5.11 11.27
C LEU A 353 -11.16 -4.28 10.24
N GLU A 354 -12.42 -3.93 10.52
CA GLU A 354 -13.25 -3.18 9.60
C GLU A 354 -12.89 -1.69 9.65
N PRO A 355 -12.43 -1.07 8.55
CA PRO A 355 -11.96 0.32 8.57
C PRO A 355 -13.02 1.32 9.09
N SER A 356 -14.30 1.12 8.76
CA SER A 356 -15.39 1.99 9.23
C SER A 356 -15.63 1.87 10.74
N VAL A 357 -15.42 0.68 11.31
CA VAL A 357 -15.53 0.47 12.76
C VAL A 357 -14.32 1.09 13.45
N LEU A 358 -13.10 0.82 12.95
CA LEU A 358 -11.87 1.43 13.46
C LEU A 358 -11.95 2.95 13.44
N GLN A 359 -12.38 3.54 12.32
CA GLN A 359 -12.56 4.99 12.22
C GLN A 359 -13.57 5.50 13.25
N GLY A 360 -14.69 4.82 13.46
CA GLY A 360 -15.69 5.20 14.47
C GLY A 360 -15.14 5.17 15.90
N ILE A 361 -14.35 4.15 16.24
CA ILE A 361 -13.68 4.03 17.54
C ILE A 361 -12.61 5.13 17.70
N ILE A 362 -11.79 5.34 16.68
CA ILE A 362 -10.70 6.33 16.71
C ILE A 362 -11.25 7.75 16.73
N ASP A 363 -12.31 8.08 15.98
CA ASP A 363 -12.99 9.38 16.05
C ASP A 363 -13.52 9.65 17.48
N HIS A 364 -14.11 8.65 18.14
CA HIS A 364 -14.59 8.77 19.53
C HIS A 364 -13.45 9.13 20.48
N TYR A 365 -12.33 8.41 20.44
CA TYR A 365 -11.21 8.69 21.34
C TYR A 365 -10.41 9.93 20.94
N SER A 366 -10.32 10.25 19.64
CA SER A 366 -9.69 11.48 19.16
C SER A 366 -10.38 12.74 19.70
N ALA A 367 -11.70 12.67 19.91
CA ALA A 367 -12.47 13.73 20.55
C ALA A 367 -12.15 13.88 22.04
N LEU A 368 -11.71 12.81 22.71
CA LEU A 368 -11.36 12.82 24.13
C LEU A 368 -9.89 13.18 24.39
N GLY A 369 -9.03 13.07 23.37
CA GLY A 369 -7.61 13.45 23.44
C GLY A 369 -6.67 12.34 22.96
N ALA A 370 -5.45 12.73 22.59
CA ALA A 370 -4.45 11.80 22.06
C ALA A 370 -4.04 10.71 23.07
N GLY A 371 -3.99 11.02 24.37
CA GLY A 371 -3.65 10.05 25.42
C GLY A 371 -4.67 8.91 25.54
N LYS A 372 -5.97 9.23 25.62
CA LYS A 372 -7.05 8.23 25.56
C LYS A 372 -7.05 7.44 24.27
N LEU A 373 -6.83 8.08 23.12
CA LEU A 373 -6.69 7.35 21.87
C LEU A 373 -5.54 6.33 21.92
N LYS A 374 -4.36 6.72 22.41
CA LYS A 374 -3.22 5.81 22.56
C LYS A 374 -3.53 4.64 23.52
N GLY A 375 -4.27 4.90 24.59
CA GLY A 375 -4.80 3.86 25.49
C GLY A 375 -5.70 2.85 24.75
N ALA A 376 -6.63 3.34 23.93
CA ALA A 376 -7.56 2.49 23.18
C ALA A 376 -6.84 1.66 22.10
N LEU A 377 -5.86 2.25 21.41
CA LEU A 377 -5.05 1.54 20.41
C LEU A 377 -4.20 0.43 21.03
N LYS A 378 -3.70 0.64 22.27
CA LYS A 378 -3.02 -0.40 23.03
C LYS A 378 -3.95 -1.60 23.26
N ILE A 379 -5.18 -1.36 23.70
CA ILE A 379 -6.18 -2.42 23.89
C ILE A 379 -6.50 -3.13 22.56
N ILE A 380 -6.65 -2.39 21.46
CA ILE A 380 -6.84 -3.01 20.14
C ILE A 380 -5.65 -3.92 19.78
N GLY A 381 -4.42 -3.49 20.06
CA GLY A 381 -3.21 -4.31 19.89
C GLY A 381 -3.22 -5.59 20.75
N GLU A 382 -3.67 -5.50 21.99
CA GLU A 382 -3.84 -6.66 22.89
C GLU A 382 -4.86 -7.66 22.31
N TYR A 383 -5.99 -7.17 21.81
CA TYR A 383 -6.99 -8.00 21.14
C TYR A 383 -6.44 -8.71 19.91
N TYR A 384 -5.66 -8.02 19.07
CA TYR A 384 -5.00 -8.61 17.91
C TYR A 384 -4.00 -9.70 18.29
N ASN A 385 -3.26 -9.51 19.39
CA ASN A 385 -2.30 -10.48 19.88
C ASN A 385 -2.94 -11.68 20.60
N ASP A 386 -4.21 -11.59 21.02
CA ASP A 386 -4.91 -12.73 21.62
C ASP A 386 -5.36 -13.75 20.55
N PRO A 387 -4.77 -14.97 20.53
CA PRO A 387 -5.12 -16.01 19.57
C PRO A 387 -6.54 -16.56 19.74
N SER A 388 -7.21 -16.33 20.88
CA SER A 388 -8.57 -16.79 21.16
C SER A 388 -9.60 -16.24 20.16
N TYR A 389 -9.33 -15.06 19.59
CA TYR A 389 -10.14 -14.40 18.57
C TYR A 389 -9.95 -14.96 17.16
N ARG A 390 -8.99 -15.87 16.94
CA ARG A 390 -8.76 -16.57 15.66
C ARG A 390 -8.68 -15.62 14.46
N TRP A 391 -7.88 -14.57 14.58
CA TRP A 391 -7.69 -13.54 13.54
C TRP A 391 -7.24 -14.10 12.18
N TYR A 392 -6.66 -15.29 12.17
CA TYR A 392 -6.19 -15.95 10.97
C TYR A 392 -6.71 -17.38 10.88
N ASN A 393 -7.33 -17.70 9.74
CA ASN A 393 -7.66 -19.06 9.38
C ASN A 393 -6.53 -19.64 8.51
N LYS A 394 -5.74 -20.56 9.07
CA LYS A 394 -4.60 -21.19 8.39
C LYS A 394 -5.01 -22.09 7.22
N GLU A 395 -6.17 -22.73 7.29
CA GLU A 395 -6.66 -23.63 6.22
C GLU A 395 -7.14 -22.84 5.00
N ARG A 396 -7.80 -21.70 5.25
CA ARG A 396 -8.37 -20.83 4.21
C ARG A 396 -7.47 -19.68 3.81
N PHE A 397 -6.38 -19.45 4.56
CA PHE A 397 -5.49 -18.30 4.42
C PHE A 397 -6.24 -16.96 4.42
N THR A 398 -7.27 -16.83 5.26
CA THR A 398 -8.09 -15.62 5.39
C THR A 398 -7.88 -14.96 6.75
N GLY A 399 -7.95 -13.63 6.79
CA GLY A 399 -7.70 -12.83 7.99
C GLY A 399 -6.25 -12.35 8.08
N ILE A 400 -5.79 -11.98 9.28
CA ILE A 400 -4.44 -11.43 9.50
C ILE A 400 -3.67 -12.31 10.47
N ASP A 401 -2.51 -12.80 10.01
CA ASP A 401 -1.56 -13.56 10.82
C ASP A 401 -0.66 -12.61 11.63
N TRP A 402 -1.11 -12.20 12.82
CA TRP A 402 -0.37 -11.27 13.69
C TRP A 402 0.97 -11.82 14.21
N ILE A 403 1.27 -13.11 14.00
CA ILE A 403 2.60 -13.66 14.23
C ILE A 403 3.58 -13.12 13.18
N LYS A 404 3.13 -13.03 11.92
CA LYS A 404 3.92 -12.53 10.78
C LYS A 404 3.84 -11.01 10.61
N TYR A 405 2.65 -10.44 10.82
CA TYR A 405 2.43 -8.98 10.86
C TYR A 405 2.77 -8.42 12.23
N ASP A 406 2.54 -7.14 12.49
CA ASP A 406 2.72 -6.55 13.82
C ASP A 406 1.45 -5.82 14.24
N ALA A 407 0.86 -6.26 15.35
CA ALA A 407 -0.43 -5.78 15.84
C ALA A 407 -0.35 -4.33 16.34
N GLU A 408 0.68 -4.02 17.12
CA GLU A 408 0.85 -2.69 17.72
C GLU A 408 1.16 -1.64 16.66
N GLN A 409 2.04 -1.95 15.71
CA GLN A 409 2.35 -1.05 14.60
C GLN A 409 1.10 -0.80 13.74
N ALA A 410 0.30 -1.84 13.45
CA ALA A 410 -0.92 -1.67 12.68
C ALA A 410 -1.94 -0.77 13.41
N ALA A 411 -2.14 -1.00 14.71
CA ALA A 411 -2.99 -0.14 15.54
C ALA A 411 -2.46 1.31 15.59
N HIS A 412 -1.14 1.48 15.76
CA HIS A 412 -0.48 2.78 15.74
C HIS A 412 -0.72 3.53 14.43
N PHE A 413 -0.51 2.86 13.30
CA PHE A 413 -0.71 3.43 11.96
C PHE A 413 -2.14 3.92 11.77
N TRP A 414 -3.14 3.07 12.03
CA TRP A 414 -4.56 3.44 11.85
C TRP A 414 -4.98 4.56 12.80
N GLY A 415 -4.49 4.51 14.04
CA GLY A 415 -4.63 5.58 15.02
C GLY A 415 -4.15 6.93 14.50
N ARG A 416 -2.90 6.98 14.00
CA ARG A 416 -2.28 8.19 13.45
C ARG A 416 -3.07 8.75 12.27
N VAL A 417 -3.41 7.91 11.31
CA VAL A 417 -4.13 8.29 10.09
C VAL A 417 -5.50 8.90 10.42
N TYR A 418 -6.31 8.18 11.20
CA TYR A 418 -7.67 8.65 11.50
C TYR A 418 -7.70 9.79 12.52
N PHE A 419 -6.76 9.84 13.47
CA PHE A 419 -6.58 11.01 14.33
C PHE A 419 -6.29 12.27 13.53
N THR A 420 -5.35 12.18 12.59
CA THR A 420 -4.96 13.30 11.73
C THR A 420 -6.14 13.74 10.86
N GLN A 421 -6.85 12.79 10.26
CA GLN A 421 -8.06 13.08 9.48
C GLN A 421 -9.14 13.75 10.34
N PHE A 422 -9.42 13.23 11.54
CA PHE A 422 -10.41 13.77 12.46
C PHE A 422 -10.12 15.24 12.83
N LYS A 423 -8.85 15.55 13.13
CA LYS A 423 -8.41 16.91 13.48
C LYS A 423 -8.44 17.86 12.28
N LEU A 424 -8.03 17.41 11.09
CA LEU A 424 -8.06 18.22 9.87
C LEU A 424 -9.47 18.52 9.36
N ASP A 425 -10.40 17.57 9.52
CA ASP A 425 -11.81 17.72 9.10
C ASP A 425 -12.60 18.66 10.03
N GLY A 426 -11.97 19.25 11.06
CA GLY A 426 -12.60 20.23 11.94
C GLY A 426 -13.71 19.64 12.83
N LYS A 427 -13.73 18.32 13.05
CA LYS A 427 -14.69 17.66 13.96
C LYS A 427 -14.47 17.96 15.44
N VAL A 428 -13.55 18.87 15.77
CA VAL A 428 -13.42 19.49 17.08
C VAL A 428 -14.24 20.77 17.08
N LYS A 429 -15.47 20.70 17.61
CA LYS A 429 -16.00 21.87 18.32
C LYS A 429 -15.24 21.91 19.64
N ASN A 430 -14.48 22.98 19.86
CA ASN A 430 -13.83 23.24 21.14
C ASN A 430 -14.86 23.04 22.26
N GLY A 431 -14.61 22.04 23.10
CA GLY A 431 -15.26 21.90 24.40
C GLY A 431 -14.62 22.85 25.39
#